data_AF-A0A8S1H6V1-F1
#
_entry.id   AF-A0A8S1H6V1-F1
#
_cell.length_a   1.000
_cell.length_b   1.000
_cell.length_c   1.000
_cell.angle_alpha   90.00
_cell.angle_beta   90.00
_cell.angle_gamma   90.00
#
_symmetry.space_group_name_H-M   'P 1'
#
loop_
_entity.id
_entity.type
_entity.pdbx_description
1 polymer ?
#
loop_
_entity_poly.entity_id
_entity_poly.type
_entity_poly.pdbx_seq_one_letter_code
_entity_poly.pdbx_strand_id
1 'polypeptide(L)' 'MVLPPYSPDIALSDYYLFSHLPHHLREKQIETESVVEFGLTSYFSSRPASFWKDSVERLPGRWQQVVNADRE' A
#
# COMPACT_ATOMS: atom_id res chain seq x y z
N MET A 1 12.68 -10.70 11.00
CA MET A 1 12.66 -9.51 10.13
C MET A 1 12.11 -8.37 10.97
N VAL A 2 12.93 -7.39 11.33
CA VAL A 2 12.51 -6.27 12.20
C VAL A 2 12.25 -5.08 11.28
N LEU A 3 11.04 -4.53 11.33
CA LEU A 3 10.74 -3.26 10.67
C LEU A 3 11.38 -2.13 11.50
N PRO A 4 12.14 -1.20 10.90
CA PRO A 4 12.62 -0.04 11.62
C PRO A 4 11.42 0.80 12.09
N PRO A 5 11.48 1.42 13.28
CA PRO A 5 10.44 2.33 13.73
C PRO A 5 10.28 3.47 12.71
N TYR A 6 9.04 3.83 12.39
CA TYR A 6 8.68 4.89 11.42
C TYR A 6 9.18 4.69 9.98
N SER A 7 9.10 3.46 9.45
CA SER A 7 9.41 3.16 8.04
C SER A 7 8.15 2.90 7.18
N PRO A 8 7.35 3.94 6.87
CA PRO A 8 6.18 3.79 5.99
C PRO A 8 6.57 3.30 4.58
N ASP A 9 7.80 3.55 4.14
CA ASP A 9 8.33 3.06 2.87
C ASP A 9 8.56 1.55 2.80
N ILE A 10 8.54 0.86 3.95
CA ILE A 10 8.81 -0.58 4.07
C ILE A 10 7.52 -1.37 4.33
N ALA A 11 6.52 -0.75 4.94
CA ALA A 11 5.25 -1.41 5.15
C ALA A 11 4.50 -1.55 3.81
N LEU A 12 4.21 -2.79 3.41
CA LEU A 12 3.44 -3.10 2.19
C LEU A 12 2.08 -2.39 2.19
N SER A 13 1.47 -2.23 3.37
CA SER A 13 0.26 -1.44 3.58
C SER A 13 0.49 0.02 3.17
N ASP A 14 1.50 0.68 3.71
CA ASP A 14 1.70 2.12 3.56
C ASP A 14 2.25 2.50 2.19
N TYR A 15 3.25 1.76 1.69
CA TYR A 15 3.83 2.03 0.38
C TYR A 15 2.93 1.59 -0.79
N TYR A 16 2.26 0.44 -0.70
CA TYR A 16 1.60 -0.15 -1.86
C TYR A 16 0.07 -0.09 -1.78
N LEU A 17 -0.52 -0.41 -0.63
CA LEU A 17 -1.98 -0.36 -0.51
C LEU A 17 -2.49 1.09 -0.37
N PHE A 18 -1.94 1.84 0.59
CA PHE A 18 -2.36 3.20 0.92
C PHE A 18 -1.83 4.25 -0.05
N SER A 19 -0.94 3.92 -0.99
CA SER A 19 -0.61 4.80 -2.11
C SER A 19 -1.67 4.74 -3.22
N HIS A 20 -2.26 3.57 -3.47
CA HIS A 20 -3.25 3.36 -4.52
C HIS A 20 -4.71 3.54 -4.05
N LEU A 21 -4.97 3.29 -2.77
CA LEU A 21 -6.32 3.38 -2.19
C LEU A 21 -6.91 4.80 -2.21
N PRO A 22 -6.18 5.89 -1.86
CA PRO A 22 -6.74 7.23 -1.87
C PRO A 22 -7.16 7.66 -3.27
N HIS A 23 -6.44 7.23 -4.31
CA HIS A 23 -6.83 7.52 -5.69
C HIS A 23 -8.19 6.90 -6.05
N HIS A 24 -8.46 5.68 -5.57
CA HIS A 24 -9.73 5.00 -5.77
C HIS A 24 -10.88 5.60 -4.94
N LEU A 25 -10.57 6.08 -3.73
CA LEU A 25 -11.57 6.66 -2.83
C LEU A 25 -11.87 8.13 -3.13
N ARG A 26 -10.92 8.88 -3.71
CA ARG A 26 -11.07 10.31 -4.01
C ARG A 26 -12.20 10.61 -5.01
N GLU A 27 -12.55 9.65 -5.85
CA GLU A 27 -13.64 9.78 -6.83
C GLU A 27 -15.01 9.40 -6.28
N LYS A 28 -15.09 8.91 -5.03
CA LYS A 28 -16.33 8.46 -4.39
C LYS A 28 -16.77 9.47 -3.33
N GLN A 29 -18.04 9.85 -3.33
CA GLN A 29 -18.63 10.56 -2.20
C GLN A 29 -18.85 9.56 -1.06
N ILE A 30 -18.07 9.72 -0.01
CA ILE A 30 -18.15 8.88 1.19
C ILE A 30 -19.11 9.57 2.15
N GLU A 31 -20.37 9.12 2.15
CA GLU A 31 -21.42 9.68 3.02
C GLU A 31 -21.70 8.79 4.24
N THR A 32 -21.38 7.50 4.16
CA THR A 32 -21.66 6.51 5.22
C THR A 32 -20.57 5.44 5.28
N GLU A 33 -20.44 4.79 6.45
CA GLU A 33 -19.51 3.67 6.67
C GLU A 33 -19.75 2.53 5.67
N SER A 34 -21.00 2.19 5.37
CA SER A 34 -21.34 1.14 4.40
C SER A 34 -20.82 1.45 2.98
N VAL A 35 -20.75 2.73 2.59
CA VAL A 35 -20.15 3.13 1.30
C VAL A 35 -18.63 2.94 1.31
N VAL A 36 -17.98 3.14 2.46
CA VAL A 36 -16.55 2.84 2.64
C VAL A 36 -16.31 1.35 2.55
N GLU A 37 -17.06 0.53 3.29
CA GLU A 37 -16.92 -0.93 3.29
C GLU A 37 -17.13 -1.52 1.89
N PHE A 38 -18.16 -1.06 1.18
CA PHE A 38 -18.42 -1.47 -0.20
C PHE A 38 -17.30 -1.03 -1.15
N GLY A 39 -16.81 0.21 -1.01
CA GLY A 39 -15.71 0.74 -1.79
C GLY A 39 -14.41 -0.05 -1.59
N LEU A 40 -14.09 -0.39 -0.34
CA LEU A 40 -12.95 -1.23 0.01
C LEU A 40 -13.10 -2.65 -0.55
N THR A 41 -14.26 -3.29 -0.33
CA THR A 41 -14.52 -4.65 -0.79
C THR A 41 -14.43 -4.75 -2.32
N SER A 42 -15.02 -3.78 -3.03
CA SER A 42 -14.94 -3.68 -4.49
C SER A 42 -13.50 -3.45 -4.95
N TYR A 43 -12.75 -2.58 -4.26
CA TYR A 43 -11.35 -2.33 -4.57
C TYR A 43 -10.51 -3.59 -4.47
N PHE A 44 -10.53 -4.29 -3.33
CA PHE A 44 -9.76 -5.52 -3.14
C PHE A 44 -10.17 -6.62 -4.13
N SER A 45 -11.46 -6.75 -4.42
CA SER A 45 -11.98 -7.75 -5.38
C SER A 45 -11.58 -7.44 -6.82
N SER A 46 -11.39 -6.17 -7.17
CA SER A 46 -10.98 -5.75 -8.51
C SER A 46 -9.49 -5.95 -8.81
N ARG A 47 -8.66 -6.17 -7.78
CA ARG A 47 -7.21 -6.29 -7.96
C ARG A 47 -6.81 -7.70 -8.36
N PRO A 48 -6.04 -7.87 -9.46
CA PRO A 48 -5.52 -9.18 -9.84
C PRO A 48 -4.46 -9.64 -8.84
N ALA A 49 -4.25 -10.96 -8.72
CA ALA A 49 -3.22 -11.52 -7.84
C ALA A 49 -1.80 -10.97 -8.15
N SER A 50 -1.53 -10.60 -9.40
CA SER A 50 -0.28 -9.97 -9.82
C SER A 50 -0.03 -8.63 -9.11
N PHE A 51 -1.06 -7.87 -8.77
CA PHE A 51 -0.93 -6.61 -8.03
C PHE A 51 -0.26 -6.84 -6.67
N TRP A 52 -0.72 -7.85 -5.93
CA TRP A 52 -0.10 -8.22 -4.65
C TRP A 52 1.30 -8.79 -4.83
N LYS A 53 1.52 -9.56 -5.91
CA LYS A 53 2.85 -10.10 -6.22
C LYS A 53 3.87 -8.99 -6.51
N ASP A 54 3.49 -8.00 -7.32
CA ASP A 54 4.32 -6.84 -7.66
C ASP A 54 4.72 -6.06 -6.40
N SER A 55 3.81 -5.94 -5.42
CA SER A 55 4.11 -5.28 -4.15
C SER A 55 5.26 -5.94 -3.39
N VAL A 56 5.30 -7.28 -3.39
CA VAL A 56 6.32 -8.07 -2.70
C VAL A 56 7.62 -8.10 -3.50
N GLU A 57 7.54 -8.19 -4.83
CA GLU A 57 8.72 -8.20 -5.71
C GLU A 57 9.49 -6.87 -5.69
N ARG A 58 8.80 -5.75 -5.45
CA ARG A 58 9.43 -4.42 -5.33
C ARG A 58 10.03 -4.14 -3.94
N LEU A 59 9.68 -4.95 -2.96
CA LEU A 59 10.10 -4.77 -1.56
C LEU A 59 11.63 -4.87 -1.36
N PRO A 60 12.36 -5.84 -1.97
CA PRO A 60 13.82 -5.92 -1.83
C PRO A 60 14.55 -4.68 -2.35
N GLY A 61 14.09 -4.10 -3.46
CA GLY A 61 14.68 -2.87 -4.01
C GLY A 61 14.52 -1.68 -3.05
N ARG A 62 13.37 -1.58 -2.37
CA ARG A 62 13.15 -0.55 -1.35
C ARG A 62 13.97 -0.78 -0.08
N TRP A 63 14.12 -2.02 0.37
CA TRP A 63 15.02 -2.32 1.48
C TRP A 63 16.45 -1.87 1.19
N GLN A 64 16.94 -2.07 -0.04
CA GLN A 64 18.25 -1.57 -0.44
C GLN A 64 18.32 -0.03 -0.40
N GLN A 65 17.27 0.67 -0.82
CA GLN A 65 17.22 2.14 -0.73
C GLN A 65 17.28 2.63 0.71
N VAL A 66 16.52 2.03 1.63
CA VAL A 66 16.56 2.41 3.05
C VAL A 66 17.93 2.13 3.66
N VAL A 67 18.52 0.96 3.38
CA VAL A 67 19.86 0.60 3.86
C VAL A 67 20.95 1.54 3.31
N ASN A 68 20.77 2.06 2.10
CA ASN A 68 21.70 3.04 1.53
C ASN A 68 21.47 4.46 2.07
N ALA A 69 20.22 4.84 2.35
CA ALA A 69 19.88 6.14 2.91
C ALA A 69 20.29 6.30 4.39
N ASP A 70 20.37 5.20 5.14
CA ASP A 70 20.89 5.18 6.53
C ASP A 70 22.44 5.32 6.59
N ARG A 71 23.11 5.21 5.43
CA ARG A 71 24.59 5.28 5.31
C ARG A 71 25.13 6.65 4.89
N GLU A 72 24.29 7.68 4.80
CA GLU A 72 24.69 9.08 4.56
C GLU A 72 24.56 9.96 5.80
#